data_AF-A0A178LZ50-F1
#
_entry.id   AF-A0A178LZ50-F1
#
_cell.length_a   1.000
_cell.length_b   1.000
_cell.length_c   1.000
_cell.angle_alpha   90.00
_cell.angle_beta   90.00
_cell.angle_gamma   90.00
#
_symmetry.space_group_name_H-M   'P 1'
#
loop_
_entity.id
_entity.type
_entity.pdbx_description
1 polymer ?
#
loop_
_entity_poly.entity_id
_entity_poly.type
_entity_poly.pdbx_seq_one_letter_code
_entity_poly.pdbx_strand_id
1 'polypeptide(L)'
;MAALASLTRQCWLFAAGSTLFALATAPGFPAWAGAGTADLLCFAGSWFFTTAAWMQLVLSDRVKRFEWWSAAVQFAGTLLFNVSTGAAVWAHAVIEERRYVWVPDVTGSMFFLISGALAMMAVTAVTGLLELRSRDWLAGFVNLTGCVAFGVSAVAAFIRTDGVTEDEVLANLGTFVGALCFLVASLLELPRAESLGRT
;
A
#
# COMPACT_ATOMS: atom_id res chain seq x y z
N MET A 1 -23.36 5.62 -6.30
CA MET A 1 -21.99 5.08 -6.15
C MET A 1 -21.65 4.67 -4.71
N ALA A 2 -22.15 5.33 -3.66
CA ALA A 2 -21.91 4.95 -2.25
C ALA A 2 -22.44 3.54 -1.86
N ALA A 3 -23.46 3.02 -2.56
CA ALA A 3 -24.08 1.72 -2.26
C ALA A 3 -23.13 0.50 -2.37
N LEU A 4 -21.95 0.66 -2.97
CA LEU A 4 -20.96 -0.42 -3.12
C LEU A 4 -19.80 -0.34 -2.11
N ALA A 5 -19.58 0.80 -1.44
CA ALA A 5 -18.48 0.98 -0.51
C ALA A 5 -18.84 0.43 0.88
N SER A 6 -18.00 -0.44 1.43
CA SER A 6 -18.13 -0.92 2.82
C SER A 6 -16.76 -1.21 3.41
N LEU A 7 -16.66 -1.14 4.74
CA LEU A 7 -15.43 -1.46 5.48
C LEU A 7 -14.92 -2.87 5.16
N THR A 8 -15.79 -3.87 5.10
CA THR A 8 -15.37 -5.23 4.73
C THR A 8 -14.78 -5.30 3.32
N ARG A 9 -15.38 -4.61 2.35
CA ARG A 9 -14.90 -4.62 0.96
C ARG A 9 -13.58 -3.88 0.81
N GLN A 10 -13.44 -2.71 1.43
CA GLN A 10 -12.16 -1.98 1.38
C GLN A 10 -11.02 -2.82 1.98
N CYS A 11 -11.25 -3.51 3.10
CA CYS A 11 -10.24 -4.37 3.70
C CYS A 11 -9.86 -5.51 2.74
N TRP A 12 -10.83 -6.23 2.16
CA TRP A 12 -10.49 -7.30 1.21
C TRP A 12 -9.75 -6.81 -0.03
N LEU A 13 -10.06 -5.62 -0.54
CA LEU A 13 -9.33 -5.01 -1.65
C LEU A 13 -7.89 -4.66 -1.24
N PHE A 14 -7.69 -4.04 -0.07
CA PHE A 14 -6.35 -3.79 0.47
C PHE A 14 -5.56 -5.09 0.66
N ALA A 15 -6.17 -6.15 1.19
CA ALA A 15 -5.54 -7.44 1.37
C ALA A 15 -5.17 -8.10 0.02
N ALA A 16 -6.05 -8.04 -0.98
CA ALA A 16 -5.77 -8.57 -2.32
C ALA A 16 -4.62 -7.81 -2.99
N GLY A 17 -4.65 -6.47 -2.97
CA GLY A 17 -3.57 -5.64 -3.50
C GLY A 17 -2.24 -5.92 -2.81
N SER A 18 -2.24 -5.99 -1.48
CA SER A 18 -1.04 -6.30 -0.69
C SER A 18 -0.48 -7.68 -0.99
N THR A 19 -1.33 -8.68 -1.20
CA THR A 19 -0.90 -10.05 -1.54
C THR A 19 -0.21 -10.09 -2.91
N LEU A 20 -0.74 -9.37 -3.89
CA LEU A 20 -0.13 -9.29 -5.23
C LEU A 20 1.24 -8.62 -5.18
N PHE A 21 1.39 -7.53 -4.42
CA PHE A 21 2.68 -6.87 -4.21
C PHE A 21 3.68 -7.74 -3.46
N ALA A 22 3.24 -8.42 -2.40
CA ALA A 22 4.07 -9.34 -1.65
C ALA A 22 4.54 -10.50 -2.55
N LEU A 23 3.67 -11.04 -3.41
CA LEU A 23 4.08 -12.08 -4.35
C LEU A 23 5.08 -11.54 -5.39
N ALA A 24 4.78 -10.40 -6.00
CA ALA A 24 5.60 -9.79 -7.04
C ALA A 24 7.03 -9.50 -6.58
N THR A 25 7.19 -9.12 -5.31
CA THR A 25 8.48 -8.72 -4.72
C THR A 25 9.05 -9.75 -3.73
N ALA A 26 8.43 -10.93 -3.63
CA ALA A 26 8.92 -12.01 -2.80
C ALA A 26 10.37 -12.36 -3.21
N PRO A 27 11.27 -12.61 -2.25
CA PRO A 27 12.66 -12.98 -2.56
C PRO A 27 12.74 -14.14 -3.56
N GLY A 28 13.36 -13.89 -4.71
CA GLY A 28 13.53 -14.88 -5.79
C GLY A 28 12.35 -14.99 -6.77
N PHE A 29 11.21 -14.36 -6.52
CA PHE A 29 10.06 -14.41 -7.43
C PHE A 29 10.33 -13.71 -8.78
N PRO A 30 10.86 -12.46 -8.84
CA PRO A 30 11.18 -11.82 -10.11
C PRO A 30 12.18 -12.61 -10.97
N ALA A 31 13.16 -13.26 -10.33
CA ALA A 31 14.15 -14.09 -11.02
C ALA A 31 13.54 -15.38 -11.60
N TRP A 32 12.50 -15.92 -10.95
CA TRP A 32 11.82 -17.14 -11.38
C TRP A 32 10.71 -16.88 -12.40
N ALA A 33 9.84 -15.90 -12.14
CA ALA A 33 8.68 -15.58 -12.98
C ALA A 33 9.00 -14.61 -14.13
N GLY A 34 10.09 -13.85 -14.01
CA GLY A 34 10.46 -12.76 -14.91
C GLY A 34 9.93 -11.40 -14.44
N ALA A 35 10.71 -10.35 -14.70
CA ALA A 35 10.41 -8.97 -14.31
C ALA A 35 9.04 -8.49 -14.86
N GLY A 36 8.70 -8.82 -16.11
CA GLY A 36 7.39 -8.48 -16.68
C GLY A 36 6.20 -9.08 -15.94
N THR A 37 6.34 -10.29 -15.39
CA THR A 37 5.28 -10.90 -14.57
C THR A 37 5.18 -10.23 -13.20
N ALA A 38 6.31 -9.88 -12.58
CA ALA A 38 6.31 -9.11 -11.33
C ALA A 38 5.63 -7.75 -11.52
N ASP A 39 5.96 -7.03 -12.60
CA ASP A 39 5.37 -5.73 -12.94
C ASP A 39 3.87 -5.82 -13.20
N LEU A 40 3.40 -6.86 -13.89
CA LEU A 40 1.97 -7.10 -14.10
C LEU A 40 1.23 -7.37 -12.79
N LEU A 41 1.82 -8.12 -11.87
CA LEU A 41 1.23 -8.34 -10.54
C LEU A 41 1.17 -7.04 -9.73
N CYS A 42 2.22 -6.23 -9.75
CA CYS A 42 2.23 -4.90 -9.13
C CYS A 42 1.15 -3.98 -9.75
N PHE A 43 1.02 -3.97 -11.06
CA PHE A 43 -0.02 -3.19 -11.75
C PHE A 43 -1.43 -3.67 -11.41
N ALA A 44 -1.68 -4.98 -11.42
CA ALA A 44 -2.96 -5.53 -10.98
C ALA A 44 -3.25 -5.17 -9.52
N GLY A 45 -2.25 -5.30 -8.64
CA GLY A 45 -2.34 -4.93 -7.23
C GLY A 45 -2.69 -3.47 -7.01
N SER A 46 -2.15 -2.55 -7.81
CA SER A 46 -2.36 -1.10 -7.62
C SER A 46 -3.80 -0.68 -7.92
N TRP A 47 -4.52 -1.39 -8.79
CA TRP A 47 -5.97 -1.20 -9.00
C TRP A 47 -6.80 -1.57 -7.78
N PHE A 48 -6.44 -2.66 -7.09
CA PHE A 48 -7.08 -3.05 -5.84
C PHE A 48 -6.87 -1.98 -4.76
N PHE A 49 -5.63 -1.51 -4.58
CA PHE A 49 -5.31 -0.41 -3.67
C PHE A 49 -6.08 0.88 -3.99
N THR A 50 -6.13 1.27 -5.27
CA THR A 50 -6.84 2.48 -5.71
C THR A 50 -8.33 2.39 -5.43
N THR A 51 -8.92 1.23 -5.70
CA THR A 51 -10.35 0.98 -5.44
C THR A 51 -10.64 0.98 -3.93
N ALA A 52 -9.77 0.37 -3.12
CA ALA A 52 -9.89 0.36 -1.67
C ALA A 52 -9.78 1.77 -1.07
N ALA A 53 -8.78 2.55 -1.50
CA ALA A 53 -8.57 3.92 -1.04
C ALA A 53 -9.71 4.85 -1.47
N TRP A 54 -10.29 4.64 -2.65
CA TRP A 54 -11.52 5.33 -3.05
C TRP A 54 -12.69 5.00 -2.10
N MET A 55 -12.90 3.72 -1.78
CA MET A 55 -13.93 3.32 -0.81
C MET A 55 -13.69 3.96 0.56
N GLN A 56 -12.44 3.98 1.03
CA GLN A 56 -12.06 4.61 2.29
C GLN A 56 -12.37 6.11 2.29
N LEU A 57 -12.04 6.81 1.20
CA LEU A 57 -12.36 8.23 1.04
C LEU A 57 -13.88 8.49 1.04
N VAL A 58 -14.66 7.64 0.36
CA VAL A 58 -16.13 7.74 0.33
C VAL A 58 -16.75 7.46 1.71
N LEU A 59 -16.18 6.55 2.49
CA LEU A 59 -16.66 6.17 3.83
C LEU A 59 -16.20 7.14 4.93
N SER A 60 -15.11 7.88 4.72
CA SER A 60 -14.55 8.79 5.72
C SER A 60 -15.46 9.97 6.04
N ASP A 61 -15.53 10.33 7.32
CA ASP A 61 -16.32 11.49 7.79
C ASP A 61 -15.53 12.80 7.62
N ARG A 62 -16.09 13.76 6.87
CA ARG A 62 -15.49 15.09 6.65
C ARG A 62 -15.34 15.90 7.94
N VAL A 63 -16.14 15.63 8.97
CA VAL A 63 -16.02 16.29 10.28
C VAL A 63 -14.73 15.83 10.98
N LYS A 64 -14.34 14.57 10.81
CA LYS A 64 -13.08 14.02 11.30
C LYS A 64 -11.94 14.35 10.34
N ARG A 65 -11.47 15.60 10.40
CA ARG A 65 -10.50 16.16 9.44
C ARG A 65 -9.27 15.28 9.20
N PHE A 66 -8.67 14.69 10.23
CA PHE A 66 -7.49 13.83 10.07
C PHE A 66 -7.82 12.51 9.35
N GLU A 67 -8.96 11.90 9.64
CA GLU A 67 -9.43 10.68 8.96
C GLU A 67 -9.68 10.96 7.47
N TRP A 68 -10.39 12.06 7.17
CA TRP A 68 -10.68 12.44 5.80
C TRP A 68 -9.42 12.80 5.00
N TRP A 69 -8.52 13.61 5.57
CA TRP A 69 -7.26 13.95 4.89
C TRP A 69 -6.34 12.74 4.71
N SER A 70 -6.30 11.84 5.69
CA SER A 70 -5.58 10.57 5.56
C SER A 70 -6.09 9.78 4.36
N ALA A 71 -7.41 9.58 4.24
CA ALA A 71 -8.01 8.87 3.12
C ALA A 71 -7.81 9.59 1.77
N ALA A 72 -7.88 10.92 1.74
CA ALA A 72 -7.69 11.70 0.52
C ALA A 72 -6.24 11.62 0.00
N VAL A 73 -5.26 11.76 0.90
CA VAL A 73 -3.84 11.62 0.56
C VAL A 73 -3.51 10.17 0.17
N GLN A 74 -4.07 9.18 0.88
CA GLN A 74 -3.93 7.76 0.50
C GLN A 74 -4.41 7.52 -0.93
N PHE A 75 -5.60 8.02 -1.27
CA PHE A 75 -6.18 7.85 -2.58
C PHE A 75 -5.33 8.49 -3.68
N ALA A 76 -4.88 9.74 -3.47
CA ALA A 76 -3.96 10.39 -4.40
C ALA A 76 -2.64 9.62 -4.55
N GLY A 77 -2.08 9.08 -3.46
CA GLY A 77 -0.90 8.21 -3.49
C GLY A 77 -1.13 6.96 -4.34
N THR A 78 -2.28 6.28 -4.19
CA THR A 78 -2.60 5.09 -5.00
C THR A 78 -2.74 5.37 -6.49
N LEU A 79 -3.20 6.55 -6.88
CA LEU A 79 -3.29 6.96 -8.29
C LEU A 79 -1.89 7.13 -8.90
N LEU A 80 -0.99 7.83 -8.20
CA LEU A 80 0.41 7.98 -8.65
C LEU A 80 1.09 6.61 -8.79
N PHE A 81 0.81 5.74 -7.82
CA PHE A 81 1.31 4.39 -7.80
C PHE A 81 0.79 3.52 -8.96
N ASN A 82 -0.48 3.70 -9.34
CA ASN A 82 -1.08 3.06 -10.52
C ASN A 82 -0.42 3.55 -11.82
N VAL A 83 -0.15 4.86 -11.93
CA VAL A 83 0.59 5.43 -13.07
C VAL A 83 2.01 4.85 -13.15
N SER A 84 2.72 4.78 -12.03
CA SER A 84 4.08 4.22 -11.95
C SER A 84 4.12 2.74 -12.35
N THR A 85 3.22 1.91 -11.81
CA THR A 85 3.13 0.48 -12.18
C THR A 85 2.71 0.27 -13.63
N GLY A 86 1.80 1.10 -14.16
CA GLY A 86 1.41 1.07 -15.56
C GLY A 86 2.56 1.46 -16.50
N ALA A 87 3.38 2.45 -16.10
CA ALA A 87 4.56 2.85 -16.86
C ALA A 87 5.60 1.73 -16.96
N ALA A 88 5.80 0.94 -15.91
CA ALA A 88 6.73 -0.19 -15.93
C ALA A 88 6.24 -1.34 -16.83
N VAL A 89 4.94 -1.68 -16.76
CA VAL A 89 4.33 -2.65 -17.70
C VAL A 89 4.46 -2.17 -19.15
N TRP A 90 4.23 -0.88 -19.40
CA TRP A 90 4.39 -0.30 -20.74
C TRP A 90 5.83 -0.31 -21.22
N ALA A 91 6.79 0.03 -20.36
CA ALA A 91 8.22 0.00 -20.66
C ALA A 91 8.66 -1.42 -21.06
N HIS A 92 8.24 -2.44 -20.31
CA HIS A 92 8.50 -3.84 -20.66
C HIS A 92 7.83 -4.30 -21.96
N ALA A 93 6.69 -3.71 -22.34
CA ALA A 93 5.96 -4.08 -23.55
C ALA A 93 6.49 -3.41 -24.84
N VAL A 94 7.00 -2.18 -24.74
CA VAL A 94 7.31 -1.33 -25.91
C VAL A 94 8.80 -1.13 -26.11
N ILE A 95 9.58 -1.13 -25.03
CA ILE A 95 11.02 -0.93 -25.09
C ILE A 95 11.64 -2.30 -24.80
N GLU A 96 12.32 -2.91 -25.78
CA GLU A 96 13.08 -4.17 -25.59
C GLU A 96 14.25 -4.05 -24.58
N GLU A 97 14.28 -2.99 -23.78
CA GLU A 97 15.22 -2.76 -22.71
C GLU A 97 14.77 -3.57 -21.49
N ARG A 98 15.12 -4.87 -21.51
CA ARG A 98 14.80 -5.92 -20.52
C ARG A 98 15.28 -5.66 -19.08
N ARG A 99 15.59 -4.41 -18.71
CA ARG A 99 16.38 -4.10 -17.51
C ARG A 99 15.72 -3.16 -16.51
N TYR A 100 14.59 -2.52 -16.85
CA TYR A 100 13.87 -1.68 -15.90
C TYR A 100 12.79 -2.51 -15.21
N VAL A 101 13.13 -3.05 -14.04
CA VAL A 101 12.15 -3.52 -13.05
C VAL A 101 11.37 -2.30 -12.57
N TRP A 102 10.07 -2.43 -12.32
CA TRP A 102 9.29 -1.36 -11.71
C TRP A 102 10.00 -0.77 -10.47
N VAL A 103 10.23 0.54 -10.49
CA VAL A 103 10.87 1.29 -9.39
C VAL A 103 9.77 1.97 -8.57
N PRO A 104 9.73 1.76 -7.24
CA PRO A 104 8.77 2.44 -6.38
C PRO A 104 8.87 3.96 -6.50
N ASP A 105 7.73 4.56 -6.84
CA ASP A 105 7.60 6.01 -6.97
C ASP A 105 7.79 6.70 -5.60
N VAL A 106 8.82 7.54 -5.51
CA VAL A 106 9.11 8.36 -4.33
C VAL A 106 7.92 9.25 -4.00
N THR A 107 7.20 9.76 -5.00
CA THR A 107 6.06 10.66 -4.80
C THR A 107 4.90 9.94 -4.12
N GLY A 108 4.46 8.79 -4.65
CA GLY A 108 3.41 7.97 -4.06
C GLY A 108 3.77 7.48 -2.64
N SER A 109 5.03 7.11 -2.42
CA SER A 109 5.52 6.68 -1.10
C SER A 109 5.46 7.81 -0.06
N MET A 110 5.77 9.05 -0.44
CA MET A 110 5.59 10.22 0.41
C MET A 110 4.13 10.44 0.79
N PHE A 111 3.20 10.23 -0.15
CA PHE A 111 1.76 10.33 0.13
C PHE A 111 1.32 9.26 1.14
N PHE A 112 1.77 8.01 1.00
CA PHE A 112 1.47 6.95 1.97
C PHE A 112 2.03 7.24 3.36
N LEU A 113 3.22 7.83 3.47
CA LEU A 113 3.78 8.27 4.76
C LEU A 113 2.96 9.38 5.41
N ILE A 114 2.59 10.41 4.64
CA ILE A 114 1.75 11.51 5.13
C ILE A 114 0.37 10.97 5.56
N SER A 115 -0.23 10.09 4.76
CA SER A 115 -1.50 9.45 5.06
C SER A 115 -1.45 8.62 6.35
N GLY A 116 -0.41 7.79 6.51
CA GLY A 116 -0.20 6.96 7.71
C GLY A 116 -0.01 7.81 8.96
N ALA A 117 0.72 8.92 8.86
CA ALA A 117 0.88 9.86 9.98
C ALA A 117 -0.46 10.52 10.36
N LEU A 118 -1.27 10.92 9.37
CA LEU A 118 -2.62 11.45 9.59
C LEU A 118 -3.56 10.41 10.21
N ALA A 119 -3.47 9.14 9.77
CA ALA A 119 -4.24 8.04 10.32
C ALA A 119 -3.90 7.80 11.79
N MET A 120 -2.60 7.77 12.14
CA MET A 120 -2.15 7.64 13.51
C MET A 120 -2.59 8.82 14.39
N MET A 121 -2.55 10.06 13.88
CA MET A 121 -3.10 11.21 14.61
C MET A 121 -4.61 11.08 14.84
N ALA A 122 -5.38 10.58 13.87
CA ALA A 122 -6.81 10.34 14.02
C ALA A 122 -7.11 9.27 15.08
N VAL A 123 -6.39 8.15 15.07
CA VAL A 123 -6.60 7.05 16.02
C VAL A 123 -6.14 7.43 17.43
N THR A 124 -4.97 8.05 17.57
CA THR A 124 -4.44 8.49 18.87
C THR A 124 -5.28 9.58 19.53
N ALA A 125 -5.93 10.44 18.74
CA ALA A 125 -6.88 11.43 19.26
C ALA A 125 -8.11 10.80 19.95
N VAL A 126 -8.46 9.56 19.61
CA VAL A 126 -9.61 8.82 20.19
C VAL A 126 -9.16 7.82 21.26
N THR A 127 -8.06 7.12 21.03
CA THR A 127 -7.61 5.98 21.84
C THR A 127 -6.48 6.30 22.83
N GLY A 128 -5.82 7.44 22.69
CA GLY A 128 -4.61 7.79 23.44
C GLY A 128 -3.31 7.48 22.67
N LEU A 129 -2.17 7.93 23.22
CA LEU A 129 -0.87 7.87 22.51
C LEU A 129 -0.32 6.45 22.31
N LEU A 130 -0.53 5.56 23.28
CA LEU A 130 -0.05 4.18 23.25
C LEU A 130 -1.16 3.26 23.77
N GLU A 131 -1.88 2.61 22.85
CA GLU A 131 -2.97 1.68 23.20
C GLU A 131 -2.83 0.36 22.44
N LEU A 132 -1.96 -0.51 22.96
CA LEU A 132 -1.63 -1.81 22.35
C LEU A 132 -2.78 -2.82 22.38
N ARG A 133 -3.87 -2.55 23.12
CA ARG A 133 -5.06 -3.42 23.12
C ARG A 133 -6.06 -3.02 22.03
N SER A 134 -5.95 -1.82 21.47
CA SER A 134 -6.82 -1.36 20.39
C SER A 134 -6.39 -1.95 19.06
N ARG A 135 -7.31 -2.61 18.36
CA ARG A 135 -7.07 -3.13 17.01
C ARG A 135 -6.84 -2.00 16.01
N ASP A 136 -7.55 -0.89 16.16
CA ASP A 136 -7.42 0.26 15.26
C ASP A 136 -6.05 0.94 15.44
N TRP A 137 -5.55 1.00 16.68
CA TRP A 137 -4.20 1.52 16.96
C TRP A 137 -3.12 0.59 16.39
N LEU A 138 -3.24 -0.72 16.61
CA LEU A 138 -2.32 -1.70 16.03
C LEU A 138 -2.35 -1.70 14.50
N ALA A 139 -3.53 -1.63 13.89
CA ALA A 139 -3.68 -1.56 12.44
C ALA A 139 -3.01 -0.30 11.88
N GLY A 140 -3.29 0.87 12.46
CA GLY A 140 -2.65 2.12 12.07
C GLY A 140 -1.14 2.11 12.22
N PHE A 141 -0.63 1.55 13.32
CA PHE A 141 0.81 1.46 13.58
C PHE A 141 1.52 0.52 12.58
N VAL A 142 0.93 -0.66 12.34
CA VAL A 142 1.46 -1.62 11.36
C VAL A 142 1.39 -1.03 9.95
N ASN A 143 0.31 -0.33 9.60
CA ASN A 143 0.17 0.35 8.31
C ASN A 143 1.27 1.41 8.13
N LEU A 144 1.49 2.28 9.11
CA LEU A 144 2.55 3.29 9.07
C LEU A 144 3.95 2.66 8.96
N THR A 145 4.20 1.56 9.68
CA THR A 145 5.44 0.79 9.55
C THR A 145 5.62 0.28 8.12
N GLY A 146 4.54 -0.18 7.49
CA GLY A 146 4.51 -0.54 6.09
C GLY A 146 4.86 0.63 5.17
N CYS A 147 4.30 1.81 5.40
CA CYS A 147 4.64 3.02 4.63
C CYS A 147 6.12 3.39 4.74
N VAL A 148 6.74 3.21 5.91
CA VAL A 148 8.18 3.43 6.10
C VAL A 148 9.02 2.43 5.32
N ALA A 149 8.71 1.13 5.41
CA ALA A 149 9.41 0.10 4.64
C ALA A 149 9.29 0.34 3.13
N PHE A 150 8.10 0.75 2.69
CA PHE A 150 7.80 1.11 1.32
C PHE A 150 8.57 2.37 0.86
N GLY A 151 8.67 3.39 1.73
CA GLY A 151 9.47 4.59 1.47
C GLY A 151 10.97 4.31 1.38
N VAL A 152 11.51 3.42 2.23
CA VAL A 152 12.90 2.95 2.14
C VAL A 152 13.16 2.26 0.80
N SER A 153 12.21 1.42 0.34
CA SER A 153 12.26 0.79 -0.97
C SER A 153 12.33 1.82 -2.11
N ALA A 154 11.49 2.87 -2.07
CA ALA A 154 11.50 3.93 -3.07
C ALA A 154 12.83 4.69 -3.11
N VAL A 155 13.42 4.99 -1.95
CA VAL A 155 14.74 5.63 -1.87
C VAL A 155 15.83 4.69 -2.40
N ALA A 156 15.81 3.40 -2.05
CA ALA A 156 16.76 2.40 -2.54
C ALA A 156 16.73 2.27 -4.08
N ALA A 157 15.57 2.52 -4.69
CA ALA A 157 15.37 2.49 -6.12
C ALA A 157 15.67 3.84 -6.83
N PHE A 158 15.70 4.96 -6.12
CA PHE A 158 15.90 6.31 -6.69
C PHE A 158 17.39 6.74 -6.77
N ILE A 159 18.35 5.93 -6.32
CA ILE A 159 19.76 6.30 -6.34
C ILE A 159 20.32 6.17 -7.78
N ARG A 160 20.30 7.29 -8.53
CA ARG A 160 21.49 7.96 -9.13
C ARG A 160 21.22 9.25 -9.93
N THR A 161 22.05 10.27 -9.69
CA THR A 161 22.54 11.22 -10.73
C THR A 161 24.07 11.18 -10.92
N ASP A 162 24.81 10.39 -10.12
CA ASP A 162 26.26 10.38 -10.10
C ASP A 162 26.92 8.98 -10.17
N GLY A 163 26.57 7.96 -9.36
CA GLY A 163 27.64 6.96 -9.12
C GLY A 163 27.43 5.50 -8.69
N VAL A 164 26.22 4.94 -8.53
CA VAL A 164 25.87 3.56 -8.03
C VAL A 164 25.42 3.66 -6.56
N THR A 165 24.34 3.03 -6.07
CA THR A 165 23.78 1.67 -6.26
C THR A 165 22.28 1.63 -6.58
N GLU A 166 21.89 0.86 -7.60
CA GLU A 166 20.57 0.19 -7.61
C GLU A 166 20.66 -1.03 -6.70
N ASP A 167 20.19 -0.90 -5.47
CA ASP A 167 20.01 -2.06 -4.60
C ASP A 167 18.62 -2.65 -4.86
N GLU A 168 18.51 -3.38 -5.98
CA GLU A 168 17.30 -4.11 -6.37
C GLU A 168 16.82 -5.03 -5.24
N VAL A 169 17.75 -5.60 -4.47
CA VAL A 169 17.44 -6.46 -3.33
C VAL A 169 16.76 -5.64 -2.23
N LEU A 170 17.31 -4.49 -1.87
CA LEU A 170 16.72 -3.61 -0.84
C LEU A 170 15.37 -3.02 -1.29
N ALA A 171 15.21 -2.66 -2.56
CA ALA A 171 13.95 -2.20 -3.12
C ALA A 171 12.88 -3.31 -3.07
N ASN A 172 13.20 -4.51 -3.55
CA ASN A 172 12.26 -5.63 -3.50
C ASN A 172 11.93 -6.03 -2.06
N LEU A 173 12.93 -6.09 -1.17
CA LEU A 173 12.71 -6.42 0.24
C LEU A 173 11.86 -5.38 0.96
N GLY A 174 12.12 -4.08 0.75
CA GLY A 174 11.33 -3.02 1.37
C GLY A 174 9.88 -3.03 0.89
N THR A 175 9.65 -3.27 -0.41
CA THR A 175 8.31 -3.44 -0.97
C THR A 175 7.62 -4.68 -0.41
N PHE A 176 8.32 -5.81 -0.33
CA PHE A 176 7.80 -7.05 0.23
C PHE A 176 7.36 -6.89 1.68
N VAL A 177 8.23 -6.32 2.52
CA VAL A 177 7.92 -6.06 3.94
C VAL A 177 6.77 -5.07 4.07
N GLY A 178 6.78 -3.98 3.28
CA GLY A 178 5.69 -3.01 3.25
C GLY A 178 4.35 -3.66 2.90
N ALA A 179 4.33 -4.53 1.88
CA ALA A 179 3.15 -5.26 1.46
C ALA A 179 2.63 -6.22 2.56
N LEU A 180 3.50 -6.92 3.27
CA LEU A 180 3.11 -7.74 4.42
C LEU A 180 2.51 -6.91 5.55
N CYS A 181 3.09 -5.74 5.85
CA CYS A 181 2.53 -4.81 6.82
C CYS A 181 1.13 -4.34 6.41
N PHE A 182 0.93 -3.92 5.15
CA PHE A 182 -0.38 -3.50 4.66
C PHE A 182 -1.41 -4.63 4.70
N LEU A 183 -1.00 -5.87 4.39
CA LEU A 183 -1.85 -7.05 4.53
C LEU A 183 -2.28 -7.25 5.98
N VAL A 184 -1.33 -7.25 6.92
CA VAL A 184 -1.64 -7.43 8.35
C VAL A 184 -2.56 -6.32 8.86
N ALA A 185 -2.26 -5.05 8.55
CA ALA A 185 -3.09 -3.91 8.95
C ALA A 185 -4.53 -4.06 8.42
N SER A 186 -4.68 -4.42 7.14
CA SER A 186 -5.97 -4.63 6.51
C SER A 186 -6.79 -5.75 7.18
N LEU A 187 -6.14 -6.87 7.52
CA LEU A 187 -6.79 -7.97 8.22
C LEU A 187 -7.13 -7.62 9.69
N LEU A 188 -6.35 -6.74 10.32
CA LEU A 188 -6.66 -6.22 11.65
C LEU A 188 -7.89 -5.32 11.65
N GLU A 189 -8.14 -4.57 10.58
CA GLU A 189 -9.33 -3.71 10.41
C GLU A 189 -10.59 -4.46 9.99
N LEU A 190 -10.49 -5.72 9.54
CA LEU A 190 -11.66 -6.51 9.18
C LEU A 190 -12.66 -6.58 10.35
N PRO A 191 -13.93 -6.21 10.11
CA PRO A 191 -14.99 -6.37 11.10
C PRO A 191 -15.06 -7.83 11.52
N ARG A 192 -15.17 -8.09 12.84
CA ARG A 192 -15.49 -9.44 13.30
C ARG A 192 -16.88 -9.78 12.80
N ALA A 193 -17.06 -10.95 12.22
CA ALA A 193 -18.39 -11.51 12.07
C ALA A 193 -18.98 -11.59 13.49
N GLU A 194 -19.94 -10.74 13.83
CA GLU A 194 -20.78 -10.99 14.98
C GLU A 194 -21.36 -12.39 14.80
N SER A 195 -21.22 -13.22 15.83
CA SER A 195 -21.80 -14.54 15.89
C SER A 195 -23.31 -14.44 15.66
N LEU A 196 -23.75 -14.68 14.43
CA LEU A 196 -25.08 -15.16 14.11
C LEU A 196 -25.28 -16.48 14.86
N GLY A 197 -25.71 -16.42 16.12
CA GLY A 197 -25.86 -17.62 16.94
C GLY A 197 -25.95 -17.43 18.45
N ARG A 198 -26.62 -16.39 18.94
CA ARG A 198 -27.18 -16.39 20.31
C ARG A 198 -28.67 -16.06 20.23
N THR A 199 -29.45 -17.06 19.85
CA THR A 199 -30.86 -17.22 20.21
C THR A 199 -30.93 -18.26 21.31
#